data_AF-B2HPG2-F1
#
_entry.id   AF-B2HPG2-F1
#
_cell.length_a   1.000
_cell.length_b   1.000
_cell.length_c   1.000
_cell.angle_alpha   90.00
_cell.angle_beta   90.00
_cell.angle_gamma   90.00
#
_symmetry.space_group_name_H-M   'P 1'
#
loop_
_entity.id
_entity.type
_entity.pdbx_description
1 polymer ?
#
loop_
_entity_poly.entity_id
_entity_poly.type
_entity_poly.pdbx_seq_one_letter_code
_entity_poly.pdbx_strand_id
1 'polypeptide(L)'
;MSGPPAKHSSTRARRNQTSTRAFLTKPDDAGDVPQLPTTIEWFPDVVTWWDDLWTSEPRDEWIDADLHLLIVAARLYQMMLDPETKVTAAKALAGEFRQIMVQFGLTPMARRTLQWNISKPDGGGDPKPPAKKTTTRKVAPKKAVADPRSRFRVVNGG
;
A
#
# COMPACT_ATOMS: atom_id res chain seq x y z
N MET A 1 -1.21 -48.42 3.33
CA MET A 1 -2.56 -47.84 3.56
C MET A 1 -2.63 -46.50 2.85
N SER A 2 -3.52 -46.36 1.87
CA SER A 2 -3.72 -45.11 1.12
C SER A 2 -4.63 -44.18 1.91
N GLY A 3 -4.24 -42.91 2.07
CA GLY A 3 -5.01 -41.91 2.82
C GLY A 3 -6.34 -41.53 2.15
N PRO A 4 -7.22 -40.79 2.87
CA PRO A 4 -8.55 -40.44 2.38
C PRO A 4 -8.51 -39.64 1.08
N PRO A 5 -9.48 -39.85 0.18
CA PRO A 5 -9.56 -39.12 -1.09
C PRO A 5 -9.77 -37.62 -0.86
N ALA A 6 -9.18 -36.82 -1.74
CA ALA A 6 -9.23 -35.37 -1.65
C ALA A 6 -10.67 -34.86 -1.84
N LYS A 7 -11.12 -33.91 -0.98
CA LYS A 7 -12.47 -33.33 -1.07
C LYS A 7 -12.80 -32.79 -2.47
N HIS A 8 -14.05 -32.98 -2.88
CA HIS A 8 -14.61 -32.57 -4.17
C HIS A 8 -14.46 -31.06 -4.38
N SER A 9 -14.19 -30.64 -5.61
CA SER A 9 -13.89 -29.24 -5.95
C SER A 9 -15.00 -28.26 -5.56
N SER A 10 -16.26 -28.70 -5.65
CA SER A 10 -17.46 -27.94 -5.29
C SER A 10 -17.65 -27.71 -3.79
N THR A 11 -17.02 -28.53 -2.94
CA THR A 11 -17.08 -28.43 -1.46
C THR A 11 -15.83 -27.77 -0.87
N ARG A 12 -14.84 -27.45 -1.71
CA ARG A 12 -13.66 -26.68 -1.30
C ARG A 12 -14.02 -25.20 -1.30
N ALA A 13 -14.47 -24.71 -0.15
CA ALA A 13 -14.55 -23.27 0.08
C ALA A 13 -13.16 -22.64 -0.12
N ARG A 14 -13.07 -21.59 -0.96
CA ARG A 14 -11.84 -20.80 -1.08
C ARG A 14 -11.64 -20.04 0.23
N ARG A 15 -10.73 -20.54 1.07
CA ARG A 15 -10.39 -19.93 2.37
C ARG A 15 -9.83 -18.50 2.28
N ASN A 16 -9.42 -18.06 1.09
CA ASN A 16 -8.85 -16.73 0.86
C ASN A 16 -9.86 -15.71 0.29
N GLN A 17 -11.16 -15.97 0.37
CA GLN A 17 -12.15 -14.95 0.03
C GLN A 17 -12.31 -14.02 1.25
N THR A 18 -11.47 -13.00 1.32
CA THR A 18 -11.53 -12.00 2.40
C THR A 18 -12.76 -11.12 2.19
N SER A 19 -13.68 -11.15 3.16
CA SER A 19 -14.99 -10.47 3.12
C SER A 19 -14.92 -8.95 3.32
N THR A 20 -13.74 -8.38 3.62
CA THR A 20 -13.57 -6.98 4.02
C THR A 20 -13.01 -6.09 2.90
N ARG A 21 -13.28 -6.41 1.63
CA ARG A 21 -12.86 -5.58 0.49
C ARG A 21 -13.74 -4.33 0.38
N ALA A 22 -13.15 -3.16 0.55
CA ALA A 22 -13.78 -1.90 0.18
C ALA A 22 -13.61 -1.64 -1.33
N PHE A 23 -14.69 -1.23 -1.99
CA PHE A 23 -14.67 -0.74 -3.36
C PHE A 23 -14.63 0.78 -3.31
N LEU A 24 -13.56 1.37 -3.84
CA LEU A 24 -13.39 2.81 -3.87
C LEU A 24 -13.87 3.34 -5.22
N THR A 25 -14.71 4.34 -5.17
CA THR A 25 -15.09 5.19 -6.29
C THR A 25 -14.44 6.54 -6.12
N LYS A 26 -14.17 7.22 -7.23
CA LYS A 26 -13.79 8.63 -7.15
C LYS A 26 -15.03 9.41 -6.67
N PRO A 27 -14.90 10.35 -5.71
CA PRO A 27 -16.00 11.21 -5.32
C PRO A 27 -16.57 11.95 -6.54
N ASP A 28 -17.90 12.00 -6.65
CA ASP A 28 -18.62 12.63 -7.77
C ASP A 28 -18.60 14.17 -7.67
N ASP A 29 -18.47 14.68 -6.46
CA ASP A 29 -18.30 16.08 -6.12
C ASP A 29 -16.87 16.36 -5.63
N ALA A 30 -16.39 17.57 -5.91
CA ALA A 30 -15.31 18.15 -5.14
C ALA A 30 -15.91 18.48 -3.77
N GLY A 31 -16.05 17.48 -2.89
CA GLY A 31 -16.57 17.65 -1.54
C GLY A 31 -15.80 18.72 -0.77
N ASP A 32 -16.26 19.07 0.43
CA ASP A 32 -15.61 20.11 1.26
C ASP A 32 -14.14 19.75 1.52
N VAL A 33 -13.24 20.38 0.75
CA VAL A 33 -11.79 20.28 0.91
C VAL A 33 -11.42 21.00 2.20
N PRO A 34 -10.89 20.31 3.21
CA PRO A 34 -10.46 20.96 4.44
C PRO A 34 -9.39 22.01 4.14
N GLN A 35 -9.48 23.17 4.75
CA GLN A 35 -8.49 24.22 4.54
C GLN A 35 -7.15 23.85 5.19
N LEU A 36 -6.05 24.06 4.47
CA LEU A 36 -4.72 24.01 5.06
C LEU A 36 -4.57 25.13 6.13
N PRO A 37 -3.79 24.89 7.21
CA PRO A 37 -3.55 25.90 8.24
C PRO A 37 -3.03 27.22 7.66
N THR A 38 -3.64 28.35 8.03
CA THR A 38 -3.28 29.68 7.54
C THR A 38 -2.11 30.33 8.28
N THR A 39 -1.51 29.61 9.24
CA THR A 39 -0.39 30.09 10.06
C THR A 39 0.94 30.16 9.30
N ILE A 40 1.00 29.58 8.10
CA ILE A 40 2.16 29.60 7.21
C ILE A 40 1.72 29.82 5.76
N GLU A 41 2.63 30.31 4.93
CA GLU A 41 2.48 30.31 3.49
C GLU A 41 2.85 28.93 2.93
N TRP A 42 1.93 28.34 2.16
CA TRP A 42 2.12 27.02 1.54
C TRP A 42 2.69 27.16 0.14
N PHE A 43 3.58 26.25 -0.24
CA PHE A 43 4.05 26.19 -1.61
C PHE A 43 2.93 25.70 -2.55
N PRO A 44 2.88 26.21 -3.79
CA PRO A 44 1.87 25.81 -4.77
C PRO A 44 1.79 24.29 -4.99
N ASP A 45 2.94 23.61 -4.95
CA ASP A 45 3.01 22.15 -5.09
C ASP A 45 2.33 21.40 -3.93
N VAL A 46 2.40 21.94 -2.71
CA VAL A 46 1.76 21.35 -1.52
C VAL A 46 0.25 21.56 -1.59
N VAL A 47 -0.19 22.75 -2.02
CA VAL A 47 -1.62 23.04 -2.23
C VAL A 47 -2.20 22.13 -3.31
N THR A 48 -1.51 22.00 -4.45
CA THR A 48 -1.93 21.10 -5.54
C THR A 48 -2.04 19.66 -5.05
N TRP A 49 -1.03 19.17 -4.32
CA TRP A 49 -1.05 17.83 -3.74
C TRP A 49 -2.20 17.64 -2.73
N TRP A 50 -2.50 18.68 -1.94
CA TRP A 50 -3.62 18.68 -1.00
C TRP A 50 -4.95 18.56 -1.73
N ASP A 51 -5.17 19.35 -2.78
CA ASP A 51 -6.41 19.28 -3.58
C ASP A 51 -6.57 17.91 -4.27
N ASP A 52 -5.48 17.38 -4.83
CA ASP A 52 -5.46 16.04 -5.43
C ASP A 52 -5.82 14.93 -4.42
N LEU A 53 -5.37 15.08 -3.17
CA LEU A 53 -5.67 14.15 -2.09
C LEU A 53 -7.18 14.05 -1.83
N TRP A 54 -7.86 15.20 -1.75
CA TRP A 54 -9.30 15.25 -1.46
C TRP A 54 -10.18 14.88 -2.65
N THR A 55 -9.63 14.82 -3.86
CA THR A 55 -10.32 14.27 -5.05
C THR A 55 -9.96 12.80 -5.34
N SER A 56 -9.14 12.17 -4.50
CA SER A 56 -8.70 10.79 -4.68
C SER A 56 -9.73 9.77 -4.18
N GLU A 57 -9.70 8.55 -4.75
CA GLU A 57 -10.68 7.50 -4.42
C GLU A 57 -10.67 7.05 -2.95
N PRO A 58 -9.52 7.06 -2.23
CA PRO A 58 -9.47 6.77 -0.80
C PRO A 58 -10.17 7.76 0.13
N ARG A 59 -10.53 8.95 -0.36
CA ARG A 59 -11.00 10.08 0.45
C ARG A 59 -12.11 9.70 1.43
N ASP A 60 -13.09 8.95 0.96
CA ASP A 60 -14.32 8.63 1.70
C ASP A 60 -14.08 7.64 2.86
N GLU A 61 -12.89 7.02 2.92
CA GLU A 61 -12.51 6.10 3.99
C GLU A 61 -11.92 6.81 5.20
N TRP A 62 -11.56 8.10 5.10
CA TRP A 62 -10.93 8.86 6.18
C TRP A 62 -11.94 9.60 7.03
N ILE A 63 -11.71 9.58 8.34
CA ILE A 63 -12.52 10.30 9.33
C ILE A 63 -11.86 11.63 9.73
N ASP A 64 -12.59 12.50 10.41
CA ASP A 64 -12.07 13.83 10.82
C ASP A 64 -10.77 13.75 11.63
N ALA A 65 -10.59 12.71 12.44
CA ALA A 65 -9.38 12.51 13.22
C ALA A 65 -8.13 12.29 12.35
N ASP A 66 -8.30 11.73 11.14
CA ASP A 66 -7.21 11.46 10.21
C ASP A 66 -6.64 12.75 9.60
N LEU A 67 -7.45 13.82 9.54
CA LEU A 67 -7.06 15.12 9.00
C LEU A 67 -5.80 15.66 9.67
N HIS A 68 -5.65 15.45 10.98
CA HIS A 68 -4.47 15.91 11.72
C HIS A 68 -3.17 15.30 11.18
N LEU A 69 -3.18 14.02 10.84
CA LEU A 69 -1.99 13.34 10.31
C LEU A 69 -1.75 13.69 8.84
N LEU A 70 -2.80 13.96 8.07
CA LEU A 70 -2.69 14.47 6.70
C LEU A 70 -2.11 15.89 6.68
N ILE A 71 -2.46 16.76 7.63
CA ILE A 71 -1.83 18.09 7.79
C ILE A 71 -0.34 17.95 8.14
N VAL A 72 0.03 16.96 8.98
CA VAL A 72 1.44 16.66 9.24
C VAL A 72 2.15 16.23 7.95
N ALA A 73 1.54 15.38 7.11
CA ALA A 73 2.10 15.03 5.81
C ALA A 73 2.29 16.25 4.90
N ALA A 74 1.33 17.18 4.85
CA ALA A 74 1.46 18.44 4.12
C ALA A 74 2.68 19.24 4.60
N ARG A 75 2.85 19.35 5.93
CA ARG A 75 3.99 20.07 6.53
C ARG A 75 5.32 19.39 6.22
N LEU A 76 5.38 18.06 6.25
CA LEU A 76 6.59 17.31 5.86
C LEU A 76 6.93 17.53 4.39
N TYR A 77 5.92 17.53 3.50
CA TYR A 77 6.13 17.79 2.09
C TYR A 77 6.64 19.22 1.82
N GLN A 78 6.03 20.22 2.46
CA GLN A 78 6.51 21.60 2.46
C GLN A 78 8.00 21.70 2.85
N MET A 79 8.38 21.06 3.97
CA MET A 79 9.76 21.08 4.44
C MET A 79 10.72 20.37 3.48
N MET A 80 10.29 19.32 2.79
CA MET A 80 11.11 18.63 1.78
C MET A 80 11.38 19.48 0.54
N LEU A 81 10.42 20.34 0.17
CA LEU A 81 10.54 21.24 -0.98
C LEU A 81 11.33 22.52 -0.67
N ASP A 82 11.47 22.87 0.62
CA ASP A 82 12.19 24.06 1.05
C ASP A 82 13.69 23.94 0.67
N PRO A 83 14.23 24.90 -0.12
CA PRO A 83 15.64 24.87 -0.54
C PRO A 83 16.64 24.97 0.62
N GLU A 84 16.22 25.50 1.77
CA GLU A 84 17.05 25.61 2.97
C GLU A 84 17.11 24.28 3.76
N THR A 85 16.26 23.31 3.41
CA THR A 85 16.29 21.99 4.05
C THR A 85 17.50 21.19 3.61
N LYS A 86 18.36 20.89 4.57
CA LYS A 86 19.55 20.03 4.36
C LYS A 86 19.14 18.68 3.77
N VAL A 87 19.92 18.18 2.81
CA VAL A 87 19.69 16.90 2.12
C VAL A 87 19.49 15.72 3.08
N THR A 88 20.24 15.67 4.18
CA THR A 88 20.10 14.61 5.20
C THR A 88 18.76 14.69 5.93
N ALA A 89 18.28 15.90 6.24
CA ALA A 89 16.97 16.12 6.83
C ALA A 89 15.85 15.80 5.83
N ALA A 90 15.97 16.24 4.58
CA ALA A 90 15.02 15.93 3.51
C ALA A 90 14.81 14.41 3.35
N LYS A 91 15.89 13.63 3.44
CA LYS A 91 15.80 12.15 3.39
C LYS A 91 15.01 11.56 4.56
N ALA A 92 15.18 12.08 5.77
CA ALA A 92 14.43 11.63 6.95
C ALA A 92 12.95 12.01 6.84
N LEU A 93 12.65 13.25 6.46
CA LEU A 93 11.29 13.75 6.22
C LEU A 93 10.56 12.91 5.16
N ALA A 94 11.24 12.56 4.06
CA ALA A 94 10.69 11.71 3.01
C ALA A 94 10.36 10.28 3.51
N GLY A 95 11.07 9.80 4.52
CA GLY A 95 10.77 8.54 5.20
C GLY A 95 9.43 8.60 5.92
N GLU A 96 9.25 9.60 6.77
CA GLU A 96 8.00 9.81 7.54
C GLU A 96 6.81 10.10 6.63
N PHE A 97 6.99 10.98 5.63
CA PHE A 97 5.96 11.28 4.64
C PHE A 97 5.47 10.00 3.94
N ARG A 98 6.39 9.11 3.54
CA ARG A 98 6.03 7.82 2.92
C ARG A 98 5.26 6.92 3.89
N GLN A 99 5.60 6.90 5.18
CA GLN A 99 4.86 6.09 6.16
C GLN A 99 3.40 6.57 6.26
N ILE A 100 3.19 7.88 6.35
CA ILE A 100 1.85 8.46 6.38
C ILE A 100 1.09 8.14 5.09
N MET A 101 1.71 8.31 3.92
CA MET A 101 1.09 7.95 2.64
C MET A 101 0.68 6.47 2.56
N VAL A 102 1.44 5.57 3.19
CA VAL A 102 1.10 4.14 3.23
C VAL A 102 -0.09 3.89 4.15
N GLN A 103 -0.17 4.54 5.31
CA GLN A 103 -1.29 4.38 6.24
C GLN A 103 -2.62 4.78 5.60
N PHE A 104 -2.62 5.86 4.82
CA PHE A 104 -3.82 6.37 4.14
C PHE A 104 -4.10 5.73 2.77
N GLY A 105 -3.36 4.68 2.41
CA GLY A 105 -3.59 3.99 1.14
C GLY A 105 -3.28 4.85 -0.10
N LEU A 106 -2.45 5.87 0.02
CA LEU A 106 -2.14 6.77 -1.10
C LEU A 106 -1.17 6.15 -2.11
N THR A 107 -0.46 5.09 -1.72
CA THR A 107 0.47 4.36 -2.61
C THR A 107 -0.17 3.13 -3.26
N PRO A 108 0.21 2.73 -4.49
CA PRO A 108 -0.31 1.52 -5.12
C PRO A 108 -0.07 0.21 -4.35
N MET A 109 0.98 0.16 -3.52
CA MET A 109 1.20 -0.99 -2.63
C MET A 109 0.25 -0.95 -1.44
N ALA A 110 0.09 0.21 -0.81
CA ALA A 110 -0.82 0.36 0.32
C ALA A 110 -2.27 0.02 -0.03
N ARG A 111 -2.78 0.45 -1.20
CA ARG A 111 -4.13 0.08 -1.67
C ARG A 111 -4.32 -1.43 -1.80
N ARG A 112 -3.30 -2.13 -2.31
CA ARG A 112 -3.31 -3.60 -2.40
C ARG A 112 -3.29 -4.25 -1.02
N THR A 113 -2.49 -3.73 -0.09
CA THR A 113 -2.40 -4.22 1.30
C THR A 113 -3.71 -4.02 2.05
N LEU A 114 -4.34 -2.86 1.90
CA LEU A 114 -5.67 -2.53 2.45
C LEU A 114 -6.81 -3.26 1.71
N GLN A 115 -6.48 -4.01 0.66
CA GLN A 115 -7.42 -4.75 -0.19
C GLN A 115 -8.46 -3.86 -0.88
N TRP A 116 -8.18 -2.57 -1.02
CA TRP A 116 -9.01 -1.62 -1.71
C TRP A 116 -9.06 -1.93 -3.20
N ASN A 117 -10.28 -1.96 -3.74
CA ASN A 117 -10.53 -2.18 -5.15
C ASN A 117 -11.01 -0.88 -5.79
N ILE A 118 -10.19 -0.27 -6.64
CA ILE A 118 -10.57 0.93 -7.36
C ILE A 118 -11.37 0.48 -8.59
N SER A 119 -12.63 0.92 -8.67
CA SER A 119 -13.42 0.72 -9.89
C SER A 119 -12.70 1.41 -11.05
N LYS A 120 -12.38 0.65 -12.10
CA LYS A 120 -11.91 1.27 -13.34
C LYS A 120 -13.11 1.99 -13.95
N PRO A 121 -12.97 3.25 -14.41
CA PRO A 121 -14.01 3.85 -15.23
C PRO A 121 -14.25 2.91 -16.42
N ASP A 122 -15.52 2.72 -16.80
CA ASP A 122 -15.98 1.78 -17.83
C ASP A 122 -15.40 2.11 -19.21
N GLY A 123 -14.12 1.80 -19.41
CA GLY A 123 -13.43 1.76 -20.68
C GLY A 123 -13.55 0.36 -21.23
N GLY A 124 -14.49 0.18 -22.17
CA GLY A 124 -14.78 -1.08 -22.84
C GLY A 124 -13.53 -1.88 -23.19
N GLY A 125 -13.42 -3.05 -22.56
CA GLY A 125 -12.37 -4.01 -22.82
C GLY A 125 -12.85 -5.36 -22.34
N ASP A 126 -13.16 -6.24 -23.30
CA ASP A 126 -13.61 -7.60 -23.08
C ASP A 126 -12.84 -8.30 -21.95
N PRO A 127 -13.50 -9.15 -21.14
CA PRO A 127 -12.83 -9.93 -20.13
C PRO A 127 -11.73 -10.77 -20.77
N LYS A 128 -10.48 -10.35 -20.55
CA LYS A 128 -9.29 -11.10 -20.97
C LYS A 128 -9.42 -12.52 -20.44
N PRO A 129 -9.46 -13.56 -21.31
CA PRO A 129 -9.64 -14.93 -20.86
C PRO A 129 -8.52 -15.29 -19.88
N PRO A 130 -8.81 -16.12 -18.86
CA PRO A 130 -7.85 -16.47 -17.83
C PRO A 130 -6.58 -17.03 -18.49
N ALA A 131 -5.44 -16.45 -18.12
CA ALA A 131 -4.13 -16.90 -18.59
C ALA A 131 -4.03 -18.42 -18.41
N LYS A 132 -3.80 -19.13 -19.53
CA LYS A 132 -3.53 -20.58 -19.53
C LYS A 132 -2.44 -20.86 -18.51
N LYS A 133 -2.73 -21.75 -17.56
CA LYS A 133 -1.78 -22.28 -16.58
C LYS A 133 -0.55 -22.78 -17.33
N THR A 134 0.55 -22.05 -17.26
CA THR A 134 1.86 -22.56 -17.65
C THR A 134 2.17 -23.73 -16.73
N THR A 135 2.15 -24.93 -17.30
CA THR A 135 2.58 -26.17 -16.66
C THR A 135 3.95 -25.97 -16.05
N THR A 136 4.06 -26.24 -14.76
CA THR A 136 5.28 -26.22 -13.97
C THR A 136 6.35 -27.08 -14.64
N ARG A 137 7.35 -26.43 -15.26
CA ARG A 137 8.59 -27.10 -15.64
C ARG A 137 9.32 -27.46 -14.35
N LYS A 138 9.47 -28.77 -14.07
CA LYS A 138 10.26 -29.30 -12.94
C LYS A 138 11.66 -28.66 -12.97
N VAL A 139 11.93 -27.80 -11.98
CA VAL A 139 13.29 -27.33 -11.70
C VAL A 139 13.98 -28.40 -10.86
N ALA A 140 15.12 -28.90 -11.34
CA ALA A 140 15.97 -29.84 -10.61
C ALA A 140 16.46 -29.21 -9.28
N PRO A 141 16.65 -29.99 -8.20
CA PRO A 141 17.02 -29.44 -6.90
C PRO A 141 18.42 -28.82 -6.95
N LYS A 142 18.52 -27.54 -6.57
CA LYS A 142 19.80 -26.88 -6.27
C LYS A 142 20.40 -27.50 -5.00
N LYS A 143 21.69 -27.85 -5.04
CA LYS A 143 22.47 -28.32 -3.88
C LYS A 143 22.31 -27.35 -2.71
N ALA A 144 22.14 -27.90 -1.51
CA ALA A 144 22.00 -27.14 -0.28
C ALA A 144 23.28 -26.32 -0.02
N VAL A 145 23.11 -24.99 0.08
CA VAL A 145 24.16 -24.11 0.61
C VAL A 145 24.20 -24.33 2.11
N ALA A 146 25.38 -24.64 2.65
CA ALA A 146 25.58 -24.91 4.07
C ALA A 146 25.05 -23.76 4.95
N ASP A 147 24.34 -24.11 6.01
CA ASP A 147 23.71 -23.17 6.93
C ASP A 147 24.78 -22.22 7.53
N PRO A 148 24.67 -20.89 7.36
CA PRO A 148 25.62 -19.94 7.93
C PRO A 148 25.69 -19.97 9.47
N ARG A 149 24.73 -20.62 10.14
CA ARG A 149 24.73 -20.83 11.61
C ARG A 149 25.60 -22.00 12.06
N SER A 150 26.07 -22.86 11.15
CA SER A 150 27.02 -23.95 11.45
C SER A 150 28.40 -23.47 11.92
N ARG A 151 28.67 -22.16 11.85
CA ARG A 151 29.97 -21.54 12.14
C ARG A 151 30.21 -21.26 13.63
N PHE A 152 29.17 -21.36 14.46
CA PHE A 152 29.27 -21.07 15.89
C PHE A 152 29.24 -22.39 16.68
N ARG A 153 30.36 -22.73 17.33
CA ARG A 153 30.42 -23.81 18.33
C ARG A 153 30.01 -23.23 19.68
N VAL A 154 29.03 -23.87 20.32
CA VAL A 154 28.70 -23.63 21.73
C VAL A 154 29.84 -24.18 22.57
N VAL A 155 30.54 -23.32 23.30
CA VAL A 155 31.48 -23.74 24.36
C VAL A 155 30.64 -23.90 25.61
N ASN A 156 30.37 -25.15 26.01
CA ASN A 156 29.90 -25.43 27.36
C ASN A 156 31.10 -25.28 28.30
N GLY A 157 31.10 -24.21 29.08
CA GLY A 157 32.09 -23.99 30.14
C GLY A 157 31.93 -25.03 31.24
N GLY A 158 33.03 -25.68 31.58
CA GLY A 158 33.24 -26.44 32.81
C GLY A 158 34.48 -25.89 33.49
#